data_AF-A0A5C6XQ43-F1
#
_entry.id   AF-A0A5C6XQ43-F1
#
_cell.length_a   1.000
_cell.length_b   1.000
_cell.length_c   1.000
_cell.angle_alpha   90.00
_cell.angle_beta   90.00
_cell.angle_gamma   90.00
#
_symmetry.space_group_name_H-M   'P 1'
#
loop_
_entity.id
_entity.type
_entity.pdbx_description
1 polymer ?
#
loop_
_entity_poly.entity_id
_entity_poly.type
_entity_poly.pdbx_seq_one_letter_code
_entity_poly.pdbx_strand_id
1 'polypeptide(L)' 'MKNLQTILTQITQLTTNIETNYPELYRSLDENPMTIPSVNHPHIDATVMQEYLENLKQLLWHHIETHKTNK' A
#
# COMPACT_ATOMS: atom_id res chain seq x y z
N MET A 1 -21.23 -7.69 -6.55
CA MET A 1 -19.79 -7.83 -6.85
C MET A 1 -19.14 -6.45 -6.74
N LYS A 2 -18.51 -6.12 -5.60
CA LYS A 2 -18.00 -4.77 -5.29
C LYS A 2 -16.59 -4.79 -4.65
N ASN A 3 -15.72 -5.72 -5.05
CA ASN A 3 -14.46 -5.93 -4.30
C ASN A 3 -13.24 -5.25 -4.91
N LEU A 4 -12.99 -5.34 -6.22
CA LEU A 4 -11.74 -4.83 -6.81
C LEU A 4 -11.60 -3.30 -6.78
N GLN A 5 -12.63 -2.56 -7.21
CA GLN A 5 -12.58 -1.09 -7.19
C GLN A 5 -12.40 -0.54 -5.77
N THR A 6 -13.05 -1.16 -4.78
CA THR A 6 -12.91 -0.75 -3.37
C THR A 6 -11.50 -0.98 -2.85
N ILE A 7 -10.87 -2.10 -3.23
CA ILE A 7 -9.48 -2.40 -2.86
C ILE A 7 -8.53 -1.42 -3.56
N LEU A 8 -8.73 -1.17 -4.85
CA LEU A 8 -7.93 -0.19 -5.60
C LEU A 8 -8.01 1.20 -4.97
N THR A 9 -9.22 1.68 -4.65
CA THR A 9 -9.42 2.96 -3.97
C THR A 9 -8.69 3.00 -2.62
N GLN A 10 -8.77 1.93 -1.82
CA GLN A 10 -8.04 1.86 -0.55
C GLN A 10 -6.52 1.89 -0.76
N ILE A 11 -5.99 1.18 -1.76
CA ILE A 11 -4.57 1.19 -2.10
C ILE A 11 -4.14 2.61 -2.49
N THR A 12 -4.88 3.27 -3.38
CA THR A 12 -4.59 4.65 -3.79
C THR A 12 -4.66 5.60 -2.61
N GLN A 13 -5.70 5.53 -1.78
CA GLN A 13 -5.82 6.39 -0.60
C GLN A 13 -4.67 6.16 0.40
N LEU A 14 -4.28 4.90 0.63
CA LEU A 14 -3.22 4.55 1.56
C LEU A 14 -1.86 5.02 1.04
N THR A 15 -1.56 4.79 -0.25
CA THR A 15 -0.32 5.24 -0.88
C THR A 15 -0.21 6.77 -0.94
N THR A 16 -1.28 7.48 -1.28
CA THR A 16 -1.31 8.96 -1.21
C THR A 16 -1.12 9.46 0.22
N ASN A 17 -1.72 8.80 1.21
CA ASN A 17 -1.52 9.14 2.61
C ASN A 17 -0.06 8.90 3.05
N ILE A 18 0.54 7.79 2.63
CA ILE A 18 1.95 7.49 2.86
C ILE A 18 2.84 8.55 2.19
N GLU A 19 2.61 8.90 0.93
CA GLU A 19 3.34 9.97 0.23
C GLU A 19 3.25 11.32 0.96
N THR A 20 2.07 11.66 1.48
CA THR A 20 1.81 12.97 2.11
C THR A 20 2.30 13.04 3.56
N ASN A 21 2.04 12.01 4.37
CA ASN A 21 2.31 12.01 5.81
C ASN A 21 3.58 11.25 6.20
N TYR A 22 4.03 10.30 5.37
CA TYR A 22 5.17 9.43 5.62
C TYR A 22 6.07 9.33 4.38
N PRO A 23 6.59 10.45 3.85
CA PRO A 23 7.41 10.47 2.63
C PRO A 23 8.66 9.59 2.74
N GLU A 24 9.14 9.32 3.95
CA GLU A 24 10.21 8.36 4.27
C GLU A 24 9.86 6.89 3.95
N LEU A 25 8.62 6.47 4.20
CA LEU A 25 8.10 5.17 3.79
C LEU A 25 7.88 5.13 2.27
N TYR A 26 7.39 6.23 1.68
CA TYR A 26 7.23 6.31 0.24
C TYR A 26 8.56 6.23 -0.51
N ARG A 27 9.60 6.89 0.01
CA ARG A 27 10.98 6.81 -0.51
C ARG A 27 11.52 5.38 -0.51
N SER A 28 11.25 4.62 0.55
CA SER A 28 11.68 3.21 0.66
C SER A 28 10.86 2.27 -0.22
N LEU A 29 9.61 2.63 -0.54
CA LEU A 29 8.78 1.96 -1.56
C LEU A 29 9.21 2.29 -3.00
N ASP A 30 9.77 3.47 -3.25
CA ASP A 30 10.28 3.85 -4.59
C ASP A 30 11.61 3.14 -4.92
N GLU A 31 12.49 2.98 -3.92
CA GLU A 31 13.75 2.22 -4.08
C GLU A 31 13.54 0.71 -4.27
N ASN A 32 12.37 0.20 -3.90
CA ASN A 32 12.00 -1.19 -4.08
C ASN A 32 10.72 -1.20 -4.90
N PRO A 33 10.79 -1.17 -6.25
CA PRO A 33 9.63 -1.06 -7.13
C PRO A 33 8.78 -2.32 -7.01
N MET A 34 8.05 -2.42 -5.91
CA MET A 34 7.03 -3.43 -5.66
C MET A 34 5.81 -2.93 -6.40
N THR A 35 5.97 -3.02 -7.72
CA THR A 35 5.05 -2.74 -8.79
C THR A 35 3.62 -2.79 -8.29
N ILE A 36 2.96 -1.63 -8.22
CA ILE A 36 1.55 -1.61 -8.60
C ILE A 36 1.56 -2.23 -9.99
N PRO A 37 0.96 -3.43 -10.20
CA PRO A 37 0.96 -4.04 -11.50
C PRO A 37 0.22 -3.07 -12.43
N SER A 38 1.01 -2.33 -13.21
CA SER A 38 0.56 -1.28 -14.10
C SER A 38 -0.29 -1.92 -15.17
N VAL A 39 -1.60 -2.04 -14.94
CA VAL A 39 -2.73 -2.14 -15.89
C VAL A 39 -2.63 -3.23 -16.99
N ASN A 40 -1.53 -3.98 -17.07
CA ASN A 40 -1.16 -4.87 -18.17
C ASN A 40 -1.27 -6.35 -17.78
N HIS A 41 -1.63 -6.66 -16.53
CA HIS A 41 -1.90 -8.01 -16.09
C HIS A 41 -3.42 -8.19 -15.99
N PRO A 42 -4.09 -8.74 -17.02
CA PRO A 42 -5.55 -8.97 -16.99
C PRO A 42 -5.98 -10.00 -15.94
N HIS A 43 -5.03 -10.62 -15.21
CA HIS A 43 -5.23 -11.60 -14.16
C HIS A 43 -4.82 -11.06 -12.77
N ILE A 44 -5.07 -9.77 -12.50
CA ILE A 44 -5.02 -9.31 -11.10
C ILE A 44 -6.28 -9.84 -10.42
N ASP A 45 -6.15 -11.01 -9.81
CA ASP A 45 -7.17 -11.55 -8.92
C ASP A 45 -7.36 -10.60 -7.73
N ALA A 46 -8.61 -10.48 -7.28
CA ALA A 46 -8.96 -9.67 -6.11
C ALA A 46 -8.11 -10.04 -4.89
N THR A 47 -7.66 -11.29 -4.79
CA THR A 47 -6.73 -11.81 -3.79
C THR A 47 -5.39 -11.06 -3.82
N VAL A 48 -4.75 -10.94 -4.98
CA VAL A 48 -3.42 -10.29 -5.11
C VAL A 48 -3.51 -8.81 -4.73
N MET A 49 -4.58 -8.14 -5.14
CA MET A 49 -4.84 -6.75 -4.74
C MET A 49 -5.07 -6.62 -3.23
N GLN A 50 -5.79 -7.58 -2.63
CA GLN A 50 -6.04 -7.58 -1.19
C GLN A 50 -4.75 -7.84 -0.40
N GLU A 51 -3.94 -8.79 -0.82
CA GLU A 51 -2.62 -9.08 -0.22
C GLU A 51 -1.69 -7.86 -0.31
N TYR A 52 -1.71 -7.15 -1.43
CA TYR A 52 -0.95 -5.90 -1.58
C TYR A 52 -1.42 -4.80 -0.62
N LEU A 53 -2.74 -4.63 -0.48
CA LEU A 53 -3.30 -3.68 0.48
C LEU A 53 -2.94 -4.05 1.93
N GLU A 54 -2.95 -5.34 2.27
CA GLU A 54 -2.58 -5.83 3.60
C GLU A 54 -1.11 -5.58 3.91
N ASN A 55 -0.22 -5.86 2.96
CA ASN A 55 1.21 -5.57 3.09
C ASN A 55 1.48 -4.07 3.32
N LEU A 56 0.84 -3.20 2.53
CA LEU A 56 0.98 -1.74 2.72
C LEU A 56 0.46 -1.30 4.11
N LYS A 57 -0.68 -1.85 4.57
CA LYS A 57 -1.22 -1.56 5.90
C LYS A 57 -0.28 -2.00 7.00
N GLN A 58 0.30 -3.20 6.90
CA GLN A 58 1.27 -3.70 7.88
C GLN A 58 2.54 -2.85 7.92
N LEU A 59 3.06 -2.45 6.76
CA LEU A 59 4.24 -1.59 6.67
C LEU A 59 4.00 -0.24 7.34
N LEU A 60 2.85 0.39 7.04
CA LEU A 60 2.45 1.63 7.70
C LEU A 60 2.24 1.44 9.21
N TRP A 61 1.59 0.35 9.61
CA TRP A 61 1.31 0.07 11.02
C TRP A 61 2.60 -0.14 11.82
N HIS A 62 3.53 -0.95 11.32
CA HIS A 62 4.84 -1.16 11.95
C HIS A 62 5.62 0.14 12.09
N HIS A 63 5.55 1.03 11.09
CA HIS A 63 6.17 2.35 11.18
C HIS A 63 5.54 3.19 12.28
N ILE A 64 4.20 3.29 12.31
CA ILE A 64 3.46 4.05 13.32
C ILE A 64 3.73 3.50 14.73
N GLU A 65 3.75 2.18 14.89
CA GLU A 65 4.04 1.53 16.18
C GLU A 65 5.47 1.78 16.63
N THR A 66 6.44 1.63 15.73
CA THR A 66 7.87 1.89 16.02
C THR A 66 8.10 3.36 16.36
N HIS A 67 7.41 4.28 15.68
CA HIS A 67 7.42 5.70 16.01
C HIS A 67 6.69 6.03 17.31
N LYS A 68 5.63 5.30 17.66
CA LYS A 68 4.90 5.49 18.93
C LYS A 68 5.67 4.97 20.15
N THR A 69 6.44 3.88 19.99
CA THR A 69 7.18 3.25 21.09
C THR A 69 8.46 4.00 21.49
N ASN A 70 8.89 4.96 20.68
CA ASN A 70 10.03 5.84 20.98
C ASN A 70 9.65 7.19 21.63
N LYS A 71 8.44 7.32 22.19
CA LYS A 71 7.99 8.53 22.92
C LYS A 71 7.67 8.22 24.37
#